data_AF-A0A3R8Z609-F1
#
_entry.id   AF-A0A3R8Z609-F1
#
_cell.length_a   1.000
_cell.length_b   1.000
_cell.length_c   1.000
_cell.angle_alpha   90.00
_cell.angle_beta   90.00
_cell.angle_gamma   90.00
#
_symmetry.space_group_name_H-M   'P 1'
#
loop_
_entity.id
_entity.type
_entity.pdbx_description
1 polymer ?
#
loop_
_entity_poly.entity_id
_entity_poly.type
_entity_poly.pdbx_seq_one_letter_code
_entity_poly.pdbx_strand_id
1 'polypeptide(L)'
;MLDKIKYLYFKFKQRYGSPRIHSELNALGYRISVKTVAKYMQELGLRSKLSKKFRVTTNSKHNYLTVNNLLNRDFYASKPSMKWVSDITYIQTQEGFLYLTTIIDL
;
A
#
# COMPACT_ATOMS: atom_id res chain seq x y z
N MET A 1 -1.95 15.13 -28.18
CA MET A 1 -2.76 14.71 -27.00
C MET A 1 -2.07 13.64 -26.17
N LEU A 2 -1.55 12.58 -26.82
CA LEU A 2 -0.82 11.50 -26.16
C LEU A 2 0.37 12.00 -25.32
N ASP A 3 1.15 12.95 -25.82
CA ASP A 3 2.29 13.51 -25.06
C ASP A 3 1.85 14.23 -23.79
N LYS A 4 0.71 14.92 -23.81
CA LYS A 4 0.16 15.58 -22.62
C LYS A 4 -0.29 14.56 -21.58
N ILE A 5 -0.95 13.49 -22.02
CA ILE A 5 -1.35 12.36 -21.15
C ILE A 5 -0.11 11.72 -20.54
N LYS A 6 0.92 11.43 -21.35
CA LYS A 6 2.19 10.85 -20.91
C LYS A 6 2.90 11.77 -19.90
N TYR A 7 2.98 13.06 -20.20
CA TYR A 7 3.55 14.07 -19.31
C TYR A 7 2.82 14.12 -17.96
N LEU A 8 1.49 14.24 -17.96
CA LEU A 8 0.71 14.27 -16.71
C LEU A 8 0.86 12.97 -15.93
N TYR A 9 0.84 11.82 -16.61
CA TYR A 9 1.04 10.52 -15.99
C TYR A 9 2.37 10.44 -15.23
N PHE A 10 3.49 10.85 -15.85
CA PHE A 10 4.79 10.85 -15.18
C PHE A 10 4.95 11.97 -14.14
N LYS A 11 4.39 13.16 -14.39
CA LYS A 11 4.34 14.28 -13.43
C LYS A 11 3.71 13.84 -12.10
N PHE A 12 2.63 13.07 -12.16
CA PHE A 12 1.96 12.53 -10.97
C PHE A 12 2.48 11.17 -10.50
N LYS A 13 3.74 10.85 -10.83
CA LYS A 13 4.43 9.63 -10.41
C LYS A 13 3.63 8.36 -10.72
N GLN A 14 2.93 8.36 -11.85
CA GLN A 14 2.17 7.22 -12.37
C GLN A 14 0.94 6.86 -11.50
N ARG A 15 0.56 7.70 -10.53
CA ARG A 15 -0.57 7.44 -9.60
C ARG A 15 -1.94 7.83 -10.14
N TYR A 16 -1.97 8.59 -11.23
CA TYR A 16 -3.21 9.11 -11.78
C TYR A 16 -3.68 8.20 -12.91
N GLY A 17 -4.88 7.66 -12.75
CA GLY A 17 -5.62 6.99 -13.83
C GLY A 17 -6.39 7.97 -14.71
N SER A 18 -7.16 7.43 -15.66
CA SER A 18 -7.91 8.22 -16.64
C SER A 18 -8.83 9.30 -16.06
N PRO A 19 -9.54 9.11 -14.92
CA PRO A 19 -10.41 10.16 -14.39
C PRO A 19 -9.62 11.39 -13.90
N ARG A 20 -8.48 11.16 -13.24
CA ARG A 20 -7.63 12.24 -12.72
C ARG A 20 -6.88 12.94 -13.84
N ILE A 21 -6.32 12.19 -14.79
CA ILE A 21 -5.69 12.79 -15.97
C ILE A 21 -6.70 13.61 -16.78
N HIS A 22 -7.93 13.13 -16.93
CA HIS A 22 -9.01 13.91 -17.55
C HIS A 22 -9.28 15.23 -16.80
N SER A 23 -9.38 15.20 -15.48
CA SER A 23 -9.61 16.41 -14.68
C SER A 23 -8.49 17.44 -14.86
N GLU A 24 -7.24 16.99 -14.89
CA GLU A 24 -6.06 17.85 -15.13
C GLU A 24 -6.10 18.45 -16.55
N LEU A 25 -6.45 17.65 -17.55
CA LEU A 25 -6.60 18.11 -18.92
C LEU A 25 -7.75 19.13 -19.06
N ASN A 26 -8.87 18.91 -18.38
CA ASN A 26 -9.99 19.85 -18.39
C ASN A 26 -9.62 21.17 -17.70
N ALA A 27 -8.88 21.12 -16.59
CA ALA A 27 -8.35 22.31 -15.91
C ALA A 27 -7.37 23.10 -16.79
N LEU A 28 -6.63 22.41 -17.69
CA LEU A 28 -5.79 23.04 -18.70
C LEU A 28 -6.56 23.50 -19.96
N GLY A 29 -7.89 23.41 -19.97
CA GLY A 29 -8.76 23.86 -21.05
C GLY A 29 -9.03 22.85 -22.15
N TYR A 30 -8.59 21.59 -22.03
CA TYR A 30 -8.85 20.56 -23.04
C TYR A 30 -10.23 19.91 -22.85
N ARG A 31 -11.10 20.04 -23.85
CA ARG A 31 -12.40 19.35 -23.89
C ARG A 31 -12.24 17.94 -24.48
N ILE A 32 -11.98 16.96 -23.61
CA ILE A 32 -11.84 15.54 -23.97
C ILE A 32 -12.64 14.67 -23.01
N SER A 33 -13.29 13.61 -23.49
CA SER A 33 -14.01 12.70 -22.58
C SER A 33 -13.04 11.81 -21.77
N VAL A 34 -13.46 11.39 -20.57
CA VAL A 34 -12.73 10.42 -19.76
C VAL A 34 -12.48 9.11 -20.53
N LYS A 35 -13.45 8.66 -21.33
CA LYS A 35 -13.34 7.44 -22.17
C LYS A 35 -12.22 7.57 -23.19
N THR A 36 -12.09 8.73 -23.83
CA THR A 36 -11.02 8.99 -24.79
C THR A 36 -9.64 9.02 -24.10
N VAL A 37 -9.54 9.62 -22.91
CA VAL A 37 -8.30 9.57 -22.11
C VAL A 37 -7.95 8.12 -21.75
N ALA A 38 -8.93 7.32 -21.33
CA ALA A 38 -8.72 5.91 -21.02
C ALA A 38 -8.22 5.11 -22.24
N LYS A 39 -8.80 5.34 -23.42
CA LYS A 39 -8.34 4.75 -24.68
C LYS A 39 -6.88 5.10 -24.97
N TYR A 40 -6.50 6.38 -24.90
CA TYR A 40 -5.11 6.79 -25.14
C TYR A 40 -4.14 6.24 -24.08
N MET A 41 -4.55 6.16 -22.82
CA MET A 41 -3.74 5.52 -21.78
C MET A 41 -3.52 4.03 -22.09
N GLN A 42 -4.55 3.33 -22.58
CA GLN A 42 -4.44 1.92 -22.99
C GLN A 42 -3.49 1.75 -24.18
N GLU A 43 -3.63 2.58 -25.22
CA GLU A 43 -2.75 2.58 -26.41
C GLU A 43 -1.28 2.85 -26.02
N LEU A 44 -1.03 3.67 -25.01
CA LEU A 44 0.30 3.97 -24.48
C LEU A 44 0.80 2.94 -23.44
N GLY A 45 0.01 1.93 -23.08
CA GLY A 45 0.35 0.94 -22.05
C GLY A 45 0.43 1.52 -20.62
N LEU A 46 -0.20 2.66 -20.36
CA LEU A 46 -0.14 3.36 -19.07
C LEU A 46 -1.19 2.83 -18.10
N ARG A 47 -0.76 2.41 -16.90
CA ARG A 47 -1.66 1.93 -15.83
C ARG A 47 -1.31 2.59 -14.51
N SER A 48 -2.32 3.14 -13.85
CA SER A 48 -2.14 3.80 -12.56
C SER A 48 -1.51 2.85 -11.52
N LYS A 49 -0.41 3.29 -10.89
CA LYS A 49 0.15 2.67 -9.68
C LYS A 49 -0.77 2.94 -8.50
N LEU A 50 -1.68 2.00 -8.26
CA LEU A 50 -2.48 1.98 -7.04
C LEU A 50 -1.56 1.56 -5.87
N SER A 51 -1.40 2.44 -4.88
CA SER A 51 -0.88 2.05 -3.58
C SER A 51 -2.08 1.82 -2.66
N LYS A 52 -2.13 0.67 -1.98
CA LYS A 52 -3.11 0.45 -0.90
C LYS A 52 -2.95 1.58 0.13
N LYS A 53 -4.05 2.16 0.59
CA LYS A 53 -4.01 3.08 1.74
C LYS A 53 -3.39 2.33 2.92
N PHE A 54 -2.20 2.75 3.34
CA PHE A 54 -1.55 2.22 4.53
C PHE A 54 -2.09 2.99 5.74
N ARG A 55 -2.69 2.28 6.69
CA ARG A 55 -3.08 2.84 7.98
C ARG A 55 -2.01 2.47 8.99
N VAL A 56 -1.35 3.47 9.55
CA VAL A 56 -0.43 3.27 10.67
C VAL A 56 -1.28 2.89 11.88
N THR A 57 -1.21 1.63 12.31
CA THR A 57 -1.92 1.12 13.49
C THR A 57 -1.10 1.31 14.78
N THR A 58 0.21 1.52 14.66
CA THR A 58 1.14 1.63 15.79
C THR A 58 1.67 3.05 15.93
N ASN A 59 1.42 3.69 17.07
CA ASN A 59 2.07 4.95 17.42
C ASN A 59 3.31 4.69 18.29
N SER A 60 4.49 4.61 17.70
CA SER A 60 5.75 4.47 18.45
C SER A 60 6.24 5.79 19.09
N LYS A 61 5.59 6.93 18.79
CA LYS A 61 5.87 8.23 19.41
C LYS A 61 4.89 8.47 20.56
N HIS A 62 5.08 7.74 21.64
CA HIS A 62 4.30 7.86 22.86
C HIS A 62 5.21 8.03 24.08
N ASN A 63 4.68 8.54 25.19
CA ASN A 63 5.44 8.75 26.42
C ASN A 63 5.48 7.51 27.34
N TYR A 64 4.95 6.36 26.91
CA TYR A 64 5.09 5.10 27.65
C TYR A 64 6.51 4.56 27.54
N LEU A 65 6.91 3.75 28.53
CA LEU A 65 8.17 3.01 28.52
C LEU A 65 8.26 2.16 27.25
N THR A 66 9.30 2.42 26.46
CA THR A 66 9.64 1.60 25.30
C THR A 66 10.78 0.67 25.66
N VAL A 67 10.68 -0.58 25.23
CA VAL A 67 11.78 -1.55 25.32
C VAL A 67 12.53 -1.58 23.99
N ASN A 68 13.85 -1.79 24.04
CA ASN A 68 14.64 -1.93 22.84
C ASN A 68 14.21 -3.20 22.09
N ASN A 69 14.05 -3.10 20.76
CA ASN A 69 13.81 -4.27 19.92
C ASN A 69 15.11 -5.07 19.77
N LEU A 70 15.34 -5.99 20.69
CA LEU A 70 16.54 -6.84 20.71
C LEU A 70 16.62 -7.79 19.51
N LEU A 71 15.47 -8.22 18.95
CA LEU A 71 15.44 -9.11 17.80
C LEU A 71 15.97 -8.42 16.55
N ASN A 72 15.64 -7.14 16.34
CA ASN A 72 16.11 -6.31 15.23
C ASN A 72 16.08 -6.99 13.84
N ARG A 73 15.06 -7.81 13.57
CA ARG A 73 14.90 -8.61 12.34
C ARG A 73 16.02 -9.63 12.08
N ASP A 74 16.84 -9.94 13.08
CA ASP A 74 17.75 -11.07 13.04
C ASP A 74 17.00 -12.33 13.49
N PHE A 75 16.50 -13.09 12.53
CA PHE A 75 15.75 -14.33 12.77
C PHE A 75 16.64 -15.56 12.91
N TYR A 76 17.97 -15.43 12.80
CA TYR A 76 18.86 -16.57 12.94
C TYR A 76 19.03 -16.95 14.42
N ALA A 77 18.83 -18.22 14.76
CA ALA A 77 19.17 -18.80 16.06
C ALA A 77 20.13 -19.97 15.87
N SER A 78 21.15 -20.05 16.72
CA SER A 78 22.14 -21.14 16.66
C SER A 78 21.69 -22.39 17.42
N LYS A 79 20.71 -22.26 18.33
CA LYS A 79 20.10 -23.33 19.12
C LYS A 79 18.62 -23.04 19.35
N PRO A 80 17.79 -24.07 19.61
CA PRO A 80 16.42 -23.88 20.05
C PRO A 80 16.32 -22.99 21.28
N SER A 81 15.18 -22.33 21.45
CA SER A 81 14.82 -21.53 22.62
C SER A 81 15.69 -20.30 22.86
N MET A 82 16.30 -19.77 21.80
CA MET A 82 17.05 -18.51 21.86
C MET A 82 16.20 -17.29 21.48
N LYS A 83 15.27 -17.46 20.54
CA LYS A 83 14.44 -16.38 20.01
C LYS A 83 13.06 -16.94 19.71
N TRP A 84 12.04 -16.37 20.34
CA TRP A 84 10.65 -16.73 20.08
C TRP A 84 9.91 -15.56 19.46
N VAL A 85 9.04 -15.85 18.51
CA VAL A 85 8.08 -14.89 17.97
C VAL A 85 6.68 -15.39 18.21
N SER A 86 5.79 -14.44 18.52
CA SER A 86 4.37 -14.72 18.64
C SER A 86 3.59 -13.80 17.73
N ASP A 87 2.50 -14.33 17.18
CA ASP A 87 1.50 -13.53 16.49
C ASP A 87 0.11 -13.86 17.03
N ILE A 88 -0.79 -12.88 16.95
CA ILE A 88 -2.19 -13.07 17.31
C ILE A 88 -3.06 -12.71 16.11
N THR A 89 -3.96 -13.62 15.75
CA THR A 89 -4.91 -13.42 14.67
C THR A 89 -6.32 -13.74 15.15
N TYR A 90 -7.32 -13.22 14.43
CA TYR A 90 -8.73 -13.46 14.71
C TYR A 90 -9.33 -14.30 13.57
N ILE A 91 -10.02 -15.36 13.96
CA ILE A 91 -10.69 -16.29 13.04
C ILE A 91 -12.18 -16.07 13.18
N GLN A 92 -12.82 -15.62 12.10
CA GLN A 92 -14.27 -15.45 12.07
C GLN A 92 -14.95 -16.81 11.92
N THR A 93 -15.89 -17.11 12.81
CA THR A 93 -16.73 -18.33 12.79
C THR A 93 -18.21 -17.94 12.82
N GLN A 94 -19.10 -18.94 12.68
CA GLN A 94 -20.55 -18.71 12.80
C GLN A 94 -20.98 -18.32 14.23
N GLU A 95 -20.20 -18.69 15.24
CA GLU A 95 -20.48 -18.41 16.66
C GLU A 95 -19.78 -17.14 17.16
N GLY A 96 -18.98 -16.48 16.31
CA GLY A 96 -18.24 -15.27 16.65
C GLY A 96 -16.76 -15.33 16.27
N PHE A 97 -15.97 -14.41 16.82
CA PHE A 97 -14.52 -14.38 16.61
C PHE A 97 -13.79 -15.25 17.63
N LEU A 98 -12.92 -16.13 17.14
CA LEU A 98 -11.91 -16.81 17.93
C LEU A 98 -10.59 -16.06 17.82
N TYR A 99 -9.87 -15.94 18.93
CA TYR A 99 -8.53 -15.34 18.96
C TYR A 99 -7.50 -16.47 19.03
N LEU A 100 -6.68 -16.60 17.99
CA LEU A 100 -5.61 -17.58 17.91
C LEU A 100 -4.27 -16.88 18.17
N THR A 101 -3.54 -17.35 19.18
CA THR A 101 -2.15 -16.95 19.42
C THR A 101 -1.23 -18.11 19.05
N THR A 102 -0.21 -17.82 18.24
CA THR A 102 0.84 -18.78 17.92
C THR A 102 2.16 -18.32 18.54
N ILE A 103 3.00 -19.30 18.89
CA ILE A 103 4.37 -19.06 19.35
C ILE A 103 5.27 -19.96 18.51
N ILE A 104 6.30 -19.38 17.90
CA ILE A 104 7.26 -20.07 17.04
C ILE A 104 8.65 -19.87 17.63
N ASP A 105 9.39 -20.95 17.78
CA ASP A 105 10.82 -20.94 18.05
C ASP A 105 11.58 -20.69 16.73
N LEU A 106 12.35 -19.59 16.69
CA LEU A 106 13.11 -19.16 15.50
C LEU A 106 14.42 -19.91 15.34
#